data_AF-A0A925KTP8-F1
#
_entry.id   AF-A0A925KTP8-F1
#
_cell.length_a   1.000
_cell.length_b   1.000
_cell.length_c   1.000
_cell.angle_alpha   90.00
_cell.angle_beta   90.00
_cell.angle_gamma   90.00
#
_symmetry.space_group_name_H-M   'P 1'
#
loop_
_entity.id
_entity.type
_entity.pdbx_description
1 polymer ?
#
loop_
_entity_poly.entity_id
_entity_poly.type
_entity_poly.pdbx_seq_one_letter_code
_entity_poly.pdbx_strand_id
1 'polypeptide(L)'
;MDIEELSSKENLPRNLTSQEIESPLLVYTSLFEYAHLSELRDLLWKMLKTLTSDTWHEQTPNDRFDLVLFYEHLEKLLEAAYLLYERQKQSIDIANN
;
A
#
# COMPACT_ATOMS: atom_id res chain seq x y z
N MET A 1 -20.55 -0.93 -21.10
CA MET A 1 -19.45 -1.21 -20.16
C MET A 1 -20.13 -1.30 -18.81
N ASP A 2 -20.34 -2.52 -18.34
CA ASP A 2 -21.19 -2.79 -17.18
C ASP A 2 -20.52 -2.32 -15.88
N ILE A 3 -21.32 -1.82 -14.94
CA ILE A 3 -20.84 -1.25 -13.66
C ILE A 3 -20.10 -2.32 -12.83
N GLU A 4 -20.49 -3.59 -12.95
CA GLU A 4 -19.79 -4.72 -12.33
C GLU A 4 -18.42 -5.00 -12.97
N GLU A 5 -18.29 -4.75 -14.27
CA GLU A 5 -17.03 -4.92 -15.02
C GLU A 5 -16.05 -3.75 -14.78
N LEU A 6 -16.58 -2.57 -14.45
CA LEU A 6 -15.82 -1.43 -13.93
C LEU A 6 -15.32 -1.70 -12.51
N SER A 7 -16.20 -2.19 -11.63
CA SER A 7 -15.87 -2.59 -10.25
C SER A 7 -14.78 -3.67 -10.21
N SER A 8 -14.77 -4.63 -11.13
CA SER A 8 -13.73 -5.67 -11.16
C SER A 8 -12.37 -5.17 -11.62
N LYS A 9 -12.33 -4.21 -12.56
CA LYS A 9 -11.08 -3.57 -13.01
C LYS A 9 -10.53 -2.55 -12.01
N GLU A 10 -11.38 -1.91 -11.21
CA GLU A 10 -10.93 -0.98 -10.16
C GLU A 10 -10.16 -1.67 -9.03
N ASN A 11 -10.45 -2.95 -8.78
CA ASN A 11 -9.83 -3.74 -7.73
C ASN A 11 -8.55 -4.49 -8.17
N LEU A 12 -8.05 -4.21 -9.39
CA LEU A 12 -6.77 -4.75 -9.83
C LEU A 12 -5.61 -3.94 -9.23
N PRO A 13 -4.54 -4.61 -8.75
CA PRO A 13 -3.32 -3.92 -8.33
C PRO A 13 -2.79 -3.01 -9.43
N ARG A 14 -2.48 -1.76 -9.09
CA ARG A 14 -1.92 -0.76 -10.03
C ARG A 14 -0.45 -0.49 -9.75
N ASN A 15 -0.04 -0.67 -8.50
CA ASN A 15 1.29 -0.32 -8.01
C ASN A 15 2.16 -1.55 -7.75
N LEU A 16 1.57 -2.74 -7.60
CA LEU A 16 2.33 -3.97 -7.44
C LEU A 16 2.99 -4.43 -8.76
N THR A 17 4.24 -4.88 -8.64
CA THR A 17 4.95 -5.61 -9.69
C THR A 17 4.37 -7.01 -9.88
N SER A 18 4.64 -7.67 -11.01
CA SER A 18 4.19 -9.05 -11.24
C SER A 18 4.63 -10.01 -10.14
N GLN A 19 5.85 -9.83 -9.61
CA GLN A 19 6.38 -10.63 -8.50
C GLN A 19 5.63 -10.35 -7.18
N GLU A 20 5.32 -9.08 -6.89
CA GLU A 20 4.51 -8.71 -5.72
C GLU A 20 3.06 -9.17 -5.87
N ILE A 21 2.50 -9.22 -7.09
CA ILE A 21 1.18 -9.80 -7.33
C ILE A 21 1.20 -11.30 -7.08
N GLU A 22 2.22 -12.02 -7.55
CA GLU A 22 2.38 -13.46 -7.30
C GLU A 22 2.55 -13.74 -5.80
N SER A 23 3.41 -12.97 -5.14
CA SER A 23 3.71 -13.07 -3.71
C SER A 23 3.53 -11.71 -2.99
N PRO A 24 2.30 -11.37 -2.55
CA PRO A 24 1.99 -10.11 -1.87
C PRO A 24 2.77 -9.90 -0.57
N LEU A 25 3.28 -10.99 0.03
CA LEU A 25 4.13 -10.91 1.22
C LEU A 25 5.47 -10.20 0.96
N LEU A 26 5.94 -10.15 -0.29
CA LEU A 26 7.15 -9.40 -0.66
C LEU A 26 7.01 -7.90 -0.36
N VAL A 27 5.80 -7.34 -0.43
CA VAL A 27 5.54 -5.93 -0.10
C VAL A 27 5.82 -5.65 1.38
N TYR A 28 5.49 -6.59 2.26
CA TYR A 28 5.78 -6.47 3.69
C TYR A 28 7.28 -6.49 3.94
N THR A 29 8.01 -7.39 3.27
CA THR A 29 9.48 -7.44 3.34
C THR A 29 10.08 -6.12 2.89
N SER A 30 9.73 -5.63 1.70
CA SER A 30 10.24 -4.37 1.16
C SER A 30 9.94 -3.17 2.07
N LEU A 31 8.75 -3.12 2.69
CA LEU A 31 8.38 -2.07 3.62
C LEU A 31 9.23 -2.08 4.90
N PHE A 32 9.45 -3.25 5.50
CA PHE A 32 10.21 -3.37 6.75
C PHE A 32 11.74 -3.38 6.54
N GLU A 33 12.20 -3.57 5.30
CA GLU A 33 13.57 -3.25 4.86
C GLU A 33 13.77 -1.75 4.65
N TYR A 34 12.73 -1.04 4.21
CA TYR A 34 12.76 0.43 4.07
C TYR A 34 12.81 1.14 5.43
N ALA A 35 11.95 0.75 6.38
CA ALA A 35 11.90 1.38 7.70
C ALA A 35 11.32 0.44 8.77
N HIS A 36 11.78 0.58 10.01
CA HIS A 36 11.23 -0.13 11.15
C HIS A 36 9.84 0.41 11.54
N LEU A 37 9.07 -0.41 12.25
CA LEU A 37 7.70 -0.05 12.65
C LEU A 37 7.61 1.29 13.43
N SER A 38 8.60 1.62 14.25
CA SER A 38 8.65 2.92 14.94
C SER A 38 8.80 4.08 13.95
N GLU A 39 9.69 3.95 12.98
CA GLU A 39 9.95 4.97 11.96
C GLU A 39 8.74 5.13 11.02
N LEU A 40 8.07 4.03 10.65
CA LEU A 40 6.84 4.08 9.88
C LEU A 40 5.72 4.84 10.62
N ARG A 41 5.63 4.71 11.95
CA ARG A 41 4.67 5.50 12.76
C ARG A 41 5.02 6.98 12.75
N ASP A 42 6.30 7.32 12.82
CA ASP A 42 6.76 8.70 12.74
C ASP A 42 6.50 9.28 11.34
N LEU A 43 6.72 8.50 10.28
CA LEU A 43 6.40 8.88 8.89
C LEU A 43 4.90 9.09 8.69
N LEU A 44 4.03 8.23 9.24
CA LEU A 44 2.57 8.44 9.23
C LEU A 44 2.19 9.77 9.88
N TRP A 45 2.74 10.05 11.07
CA TRP A 45 2.47 11.29 11.78
C TRP A 45 2.99 12.52 11.02
N LYS A 46 4.21 12.44 10.49
CA LYS A 46 4.82 13.50 9.69
C LYS A 46 4.02 13.78 8.43
N MET A 47 3.56 12.75 7.72
CA MET A 47 2.73 12.88 6.53
C MET A 47 1.41 13.58 6.88
N LEU A 48 0.71 13.12 7.91
CA LEU A 48 -0.54 13.75 8.38
C LEU A 48 -0.34 15.23 8.73
N LYS A 49 0.70 15.55 9.52
CA LYS A 49 1.01 16.92 9.93
C LYS A 49 1.34 17.81 8.72
N THR A 50 2.17 17.32 7.81
CA THR A 50 2.59 18.07 6.61
C THR A 50 1.39 18.44 5.75
N LEU A 51 0.48 17.48 5.51
CA LEU A 51 -0.72 17.66 4.69
C LEU A 51 -1.78 18.56 5.34
N THR A 52 -1.96 18.47 6.67
CA THR A 52 -3.00 19.22 7.38
C THR A 52 -2.58 20.65 7.77
N SER A 53 -1.28 20.91 7.89
CA SER A 53 -0.75 22.20 8.31
C SER A 53 -0.20 23.04 7.15
N ASP A 54 -0.31 22.56 5.91
CA ASP A 54 0.29 23.17 4.70
C ASP A 54 1.80 23.49 4.84
N THR A 55 2.52 22.64 5.58
CA THR A 55 3.96 22.81 5.86
C THR A 55 4.84 22.06 4.86
N TRP A 56 4.28 21.68 3.70
CA TRP A 56 5.01 20.97 2.64
C TRP A 56 6.22 21.76 2.16
N HIS A 57 6.05 23.07 1.97
CA HIS A 57 7.10 23.98 1.52
C HIS A 57 8.24 24.16 2.55
N GLU A 58 7.99 23.83 3.82
CA GLU A 58 8.97 23.89 4.91
C GLU A 58 9.82 22.61 5.02
N GLN A 59 9.37 21.50 4.42
CA GLN A 59 10.11 20.24 4.43
C GLN A 59 11.38 20.31 3.57
N THR A 60 12.46 19.66 3.99
CA THR A 60 13.67 19.53 3.17
C THR A 60 13.40 18.67 1.93
N PRO A 61 14.23 18.75 0.87
CA PRO A 61 14.08 17.88 -0.30
C PRO A 61 14.05 16.38 0.06
N ASN A 62 14.87 15.96 1.01
CA ASN A 62 14.90 14.57 1.49
C ASN A 62 13.60 14.21 2.23
N ASP A 63 13.11 15.09 3.10
CA ASP A 63 11.86 14.86 3.82
C ASP A 63 10.68 14.69 2.86
N ARG A 64 10.63 15.49 1.79
CA ARG A 64 9.57 15.37 0.76
C ARG A 64 9.70 14.06 -0.01
N PHE A 65 10.93 13.67 -0.37
CA PHE A 65 11.19 12.40 -1.03
C PHE A 65 10.73 11.22 -0.15
N ASP A 66 11.08 11.22 1.13
CA ASP A 66 10.68 10.19 2.08
C ASP A 66 9.16 10.11 2.23
N LEU A 67 8.46 11.26 2.27
CA LEU A 67 7.00 11.28 2.35
C LEU A 67 6.33 10.71 1.10
N VAL A 68 6.86 10.99 -0.09
CA VAL A 68 6.34 10.42 -1.35
C VAL A 68 6.61 8.93 -1.41
N LEU A 69 7.84 8.50 -1.12
CA LEU A 69 8.21 7.09 -1.14
C LEU A 69 7.41 6.30 -0.10
N PHE A 70 7.19 6.88 1.08
CA PHE A 70 6.34 6.28 2.10
C PHE A 70 4.88 6.13 1.63
N TYR A 71 4.33 7.13 0.93
CA TYR A 71 2.99 7.02 0.33
C TYR A 71 2.91 5.88 -0.70
N GLU A 72 3.90 5.72 -1.58
CA GLU A 72 3.95 4.62 -2.56
C GLU A 72 3.97 3.25 -1.86
N HIS A 73 4.74 3.13 -0.78
CA HIS A 73 4.76 1.93 0.05
C HIS A 73 3.39 1.63 0.70
N LEU A 74 2.64 2.65 1.11
CA LEU A 74 1.28 2.48 1.65
C LEU A 74 0.28 2.01 0.58
N GLU A 75 0.34 2.54 -0.64
CA GLU A 75 -0.52 2.07 -1.74
C GLU A 75 -0.26 0.60 -2.05
N LYS A 76 1.01 0.21 -2.17
CA LYS A 76 1.38 -1.20 -2.35
C LYS A 76 0.90 -2.08 -1.21
N LEU A 77 1.02 -1.61 0.05
CA LEU A 77 0.56 -2.36 1.21
C LEU A 77 -0.95 -2.60 1.18
N LEU A 78 -1.74 -1.60 0.77
CA LEU A 78 -3.19 -1.73 0.60
C LEU A 78 -3.56 -2.75 -0.48
N GLU A 79 -2.91 -2.69 -1.64
CA GLU A 79 -3.12 -3.64 -2.73
C GLU A 79 -2.74 -5.07 -2.31
N ALA A 80 -1.60 -5.24 -1.63
CA ALA A 80 -1.15 -6.53 -1.14
C ALA A 80 -2.09 -7.11 -0.09
N ALA A 81 -2.58 -6.29 0.85
CA ALA A 81 -3.56 -6.69 1.84
C ALA A 81 -4.86 -7.15 1.19
N TYR A 82 -5.33 -6.45 0.15
CA TYR A 82 -6.51 -6.86 -0.60
C TYR A 82 -6.32 -8.19 -1.34
N LEU A 83 -5.18 -8.41 -2.00
CA LEU A 83 -4.87 -9.70 -2.64
C LEU A 83 -4.86 -10.86 -1.64
N LEU A 84 -4.30 -10.65 -0.44
CA LEU A 84 -4.29 -11.66 0.61
C LEU A 84 -5.70 -11.97 1.10
N TYR A 85 -6.54 -10.95 1.27
CA TYR A 85 -7.95 -11.10 1.64
C TYR A 85 -8.71 -11.91 0.58
N GLU A 86 -8.59 -11.58 -0.70
CA GLU A 86 -9.28 -12.31 -1.78
C GLU A 86 -8.84 -13.77 -1.87
N ARG A 87 -7.54 -14.04 -1.72
CA ARG A 87 -7.01 -15.42 -1.67
C ARG A 87 -7.54 -16.21 -0.47
N GLN A 88 -7.65 -15.55 0.69
CA GLN A 88 -8.21 -16.18 1.88
C GLN A 88 -9.70 -16.48 1.71
N LYS A 89 -10.45 -15.54 1.13
CA LYS A 89 -11.88 -15.74 0.84
C LYS A 89 -12.09 -16.92 -0.11
N GLN A 90 -11.33 -16.98 -1.21
CA GLN A 90 -11.39 -18.10 -2.16
C GLN A 90 -11.05 -19.45 -1.52
N SER A 91 -10.06 -19.50 -0.61
CA SER A 91 -9.72 -20.76 0.06
C SER A 91 -10.80 -21.25 1.02
N ILE A 92 -11.50 -20.31 1.70
CA ILE A 92 -12.66 -20.62 2.54
C ILE A 92 -13.83 -21.13 1.68
N ASP A 93 -14.10 -20.51 0.54
CA ASP A 93 -15.18 -20.92 -0.37
C ASP A 93 -14.93 -22.33 -0.95
N ILE A 94 -13.68 -22.68 -1.27
CA ILE A 94 -13.28 -24.02 -1.71
C ILE A 94 -13.44 -25.06 -0.60
N ALA A 95 -13.14 -24.70 0.66
CA ALA A 95 -13.25 -25.63 1.79
C ALA A 95 -14.69 -25.96 2.19
N ASN A 96 -15.66 -25.14 1.80
CA ASN A 96 -17.08 -25.28 2.13
C ASN A 96 -17.92 -25.92 1.01
N ASN A 97 -17.33 -26.23 -0.14
CA ASN A 97 -17.95 -26.91 -1.29
C ASN A 97 -17.38 -28.33 -1.45
#